data_AF-A0A3D2R5L1-F1
#
_entry.id   AF-A0A3D2R5L1-F1
#
_cell.length_a   1.000
_cell.length_b   1.000
_cell.length_c   1.000
_cell.angle_alpha   90.00
_cell.angle_beta   90.00
_cell.angle_gamma   90.00
#
_symmetry.space_group_name_H-M   'P 1'
#
loop_
_entity.id
_entity.type
_entity.pdbx_description
1 polymer ?
#
loop_
_entity_poly.entity_id
_entity_poly.type
_entity_poly.pdbx_seq_one_letter_code
_entity_poly.pdbx_strand_id
1 'polypeptide(L)'
;EFNGKMHLLEHAFEADFSFVKAWKGDAAGNLIFKGTARNFNPNMCGAAKITVAEVEELVPVGTLDPNQIHIPGIFVQRIFQGTDYQKRIEQRTVRSKQHGAG
;
A
#
# COMPACT_ATOMS: atom_id res chain seq x y z
N GLU A 1 -31.40 0.91 15.32
CA GLU A 1 -31.84 1.66 14.13
C GLU A 1 -31.29 3.08 14.25
N PHE A 2 -30.67 3.62 13.19
CA PHE A 2 -30.15 4.99 13.16
C PHE A 2 -30.89 5.77 12.08
N ASN A 3 -31.54 6.88 12.44
CA ASN A 3 -32.34 7.71 11.53
C ASN A 3 -33.38 6.90 10.71
N GLY A 4 -34.08 5.96 11.35
CA GLY A 4 -35.08 5.13 10.68
C GLY A 4 -34.50 4.08 9.72
N LYS A 5 -33.20 3.76 9.83
CA LYS A 5 -32.53 2.74 9.02
C LYS A 5 -31.82 1.70 9.89
N MET A 6 -32.01 0.44 9.55
CA MET A 6 -31.32 -0.68 10.17
C MET A 6 -29.86 -0.72 9.72
N HIS A 7 -28.97 -1.03 10.66
CA HIS A 7 -27.53 -1.16 10.45
C HIS A 7 -27.02 -2.37 11.23
N LEU A 8 -25.93 -2.96 10.75
CA LEU A 8 -25.21 -4.02 11.45
C LEU A 8 -24.00 -3.43 12.17
N LEU A 9 -23.64 -4.03 13.30
CA LEU A 9 -22.40 -3.76 14.00
C LEU A 9 -21.31 -4.66 13.41
N GLU A 10 -20.25 -4.05 12.91
CA GLU A 10 -19.02 -4.74 12.51
C GLU A 10 -17.90 -4.36 13.49
N HIS A 11 -17.16 -5.36 13.95
CA HIS A 11 -16.03 -5.14 14.87
C HIS A 11 -14.77 -4.71 14.09
N ALA A 12 -13.88 -3.97 14.76
CA ALA A 12 -12.58 -3.66 14.21
C ALA A 12 -11.76 -4.96 14.00
N PHE A 13 -11.00 -5.00 12.91
CA PHE A 13 -10.09 -6.10 12.65
C PHE A 13 -8.76 -5.87 13.39
N GLU A 14 -8.32 -6.87 14.16
CA GLU A 14 -7.06 -6.84 14.89
C GLU A 14 -6.19 -8.03 14.47
N ALA A 15 -4.92 -7.76 14.15
CA ALA A 15 -3.96 -8.77 13.77
C ALA A 15 -2.66 -8.68 14.60
N ASP A 16 -1.96 -9.79 14.77
CA ASP A 16 -0.61 -9.77 15.36
C ASP A 16 0.42 -9.23 14.36
N PHE A 17 0.27 -9.59 13.08
CA PHE A 17 1.17 -9.18 12.01
C PHE A 17 0.40 -8.69 10.78
N SER A 18 0.96 -7.68 10.11
CA SER A 18 0.58 -7.31 8.75
C SER A 18 1.80 -7.33 7.84
N PHE A 19 1.61 -7.87 6.63
CA PHE A 19 2.61 -7.85 5.58
C PHE A 19 2.08 -6.95 4.48
N VAL A 20 2.81 -5.86 4.21
CA VAL A 20 2.39 -4.84 3.26
C VAL A 20 3.45 -4.63 2.19
N LYS A 21 2.99 -4.26 0.99
CA LYS A 21 3.84 -3.99 -0.17
C LYS A 21 3.76 -2.53 -0.57
N ALA A 22 4.88 -1.81 -0.46
CA ALA A 22 4.99 -0.43 -0.94
C ALA A 22 5.92 -0.32 -2.15
N TRP A 23 5.89 0.84 -2.80
CA TRP A 23 6.81 1.15 -3.90
C TRP A 23 8.15 1.61 -3.35
N LYS A 24 8.16 2.67 -2.54
CA LYS A 24 9.36 3.17 -1.88
C LYS A 24 9.17 3.21 -0.38
N GLY A 25 10.26 3.06 0.35
CA GLY A 25 10.29 3.45 1.75
C GLY A 25 11.68 3.87 2.20
N ASP A 26 11.77 4.43 3.40
CA ASP A 26 13.04 4.78 4.03
C ASP A 26 13.29 3.97 5.31
N ALA A 27 14.51 4.06 5.86
CA ALA A 27 14.87 3.35 7.08
C ALA A 27 14.12 3.83 8.34
N ALA A 28 13.40 4.96 8.26
CA ALA A 28 12.50 5.42 9.32
C ALA A 28 11.09 4.80 9.19
N GLY A 29 10.84 4.02 8.14
CA GLY A 29 9.58 3.30 7.90
C GLY A 29 8.56 4.07 7.07
N ASN A 30 8.88 5.26 6.56
CA ASN A 30 7.94 6.05 5.75
C ASN A 30 7.70 5.34 4.41
N LEU A 31 6.44 5.24 3.96
CA LEU A 31 6.08 4.51 2.75
C LEU A 31 5.38 5.37 1.70
N ILE A 32 5.73 5.12 0.43
CA ILE A 32 5.05 5.63 -0.76
C ILE A 32 4.55 4.43 -1.58
N PHE A 33 3.32 4.52 -2.10
CA PHE A 33 2.66 3.49 -2.91
C PHE A 33 2.45 4.00 -4.33
N LYS A 34 2.44 3.10 -5.31
CA LYS A 34 2.34 3.45 -6.74
C LYS A 34 1.00 3.00 -7.34
N GLY A 35 0.25 3.95 -7.87
CA GLY A 35 -1.05 3.68 -8.52
C GLY A 35 -2.01 2.94 -7.59
N THR A 36 -2.76 2.00 -8.16
CA THR A 36 -3.76 1.19 -7.45
C THR A 36 -3.18 0.13 -6.53
N ALA A 37 -1.85 -0.11 -6.56
CA ALA A 37 -1.17 -1.00 -5.61
C ALA A 37 -1.25 -0.50 -4.15
N ARG A 38 -1.69 0.74 -3.94
CA ARG A 38 -1.95 1.29 -2.60
C ARG A 38 -3.05 0.51 -1.85
N ASN A 39 -4.14 0.13 -2.52
CA ASN A 39 -5.28 -0.61 -1.99
C ASN A 39 -5.40 -0.73 -0.44
N PHE A 40 -5.28 -1.93 0.13
CA PHE A 40 -5.43 -2.22 1.55
C PHE A 40 -4.13 -2.05 2.35
N ASN A 41 -2.99 -1.85 1.69
CA ASN A 41 -1.69 -1.76 2.36
C ASN A 41 -1.68 -0.69 3.48
N PRO A 42 -2.10 0.58 3.26
CA PRO A 42 -2.19 1.58 4.32
C PRO A 42 -3.07 1.18 5.50
N ASN A 43 -4.24 0.61 5.24
CA ASN A 43 -5.17 0.20 6.30
C ASN A 43 -4.54 -0.90 7.16
N MET A 44 -3.84 -1.85 6.53
CA MET A 44 -3.16 -2.95 7.22
C MET A 44 -1.93 -2.50 8.02
N CYS A 45 -1.29 -1.38 7.67
CA CYS A 45 -0.22 -0.82 8.49
C CYS A 45 -0.69 -0.39 9.90
N GLY A 46 -1.97 -0.03 10.04
CA GLY A 46 -2.55 0.41 11.31
C GLY A 46 -3.39 -0.65 12.03
N ALA A 47 -3.63 -1.81 11.40
CA ALA A 47 -4.52 -2.85 11.91
C ALA A 47 -3.79 -4.01 12.63
N ALA A 48 -2.46 -3.92 12.76
CA ALA A 48 -1.64 -4.97 13.35
C ALA A 48 -0.66 -4.45 14.42
N LYS A 49 -0.25 -5.35 15.33
CA LYS A 49 0.78 -5.06 16.34
C LYS A 49 2.16 -4.87 15.69
N ILE A 50 2.47 -5.66 14.66
CA ILE A 50 3.73 -5.60 13.92
C ILE A 50 3.46 -5.57 12.41
N THR A 51 3.74 -4.44 11.81
CA THR A 51 3.74 -4.23 10.36
C THR A 51 5.13 -4.48 9.80
N VAL A 52 5.19 -5.38 8.80
CA VAL A 52 6.37 -5.66 7.99
C VAL A 52 6.12 -5.13 6.58
N ALA A 53 6.88 -4.12 6.18
CA ALA A 53 6.81 -3.51 4.86
C ALA A 53 7.90 -4.04 3.94
N GLU A 54 7.49 -4.65 2.83
CA GLU A 54 8.36 -4.91 1.69
C GLU A 54 8.30 -3.72 0.73
N VAL A 55 9.46 -3.20 0.30
CA VAL A 55 9.56 -2.07 -0.64
C VAL A 55 10.39 -2.40 -1.87
N GLU A 56 10.10 -1.76 -3.01
CA GLU A 56 10.93 -1.92 -4.23
C GLU A 56 12.21 -1.11 -4.14
N GLU A 57 12.11 0.09 -3.57
CA GLU A 57 13.22 1.02 -3.39
C GLU A 57 13.31 1.39 -1.90
N LEU A 58 14.34 0.89 -1.20
CA LEU A 58 14.67 1.36 0.13
C LEU A 58 15.69 2.49 0.02
N VAL A 59 15.28 3.71 0.36
CA VAL A 59 16.08 4.93 0.19
C VAL A 59 16.59 5.47 1.53
N PRO A 60 17.65 6.30 1.52
CA PRO A 60 18.11 6.98 2.73
C PRO A 60 17.02 7.88 3.34
N VAL A 61 17.00 7.98 4.67
CA VAL A 61 16.08 8.89 5.40
C VAL A 61 16.29 10.34 4.92
N GLY A 62 15.18 11.06 4.74
CA GLY A 62 15.18 12.42 4.21
C GLY A 62 15.15 12.51 2.69
N THR A 63 15.26 11.38 1.96
CA THR A 63 15.12 11.35 0.50
C THR A 63 13.66 11.50 0.05
N LEU A 64 12.72 10.99 0.85
CA LEU A 64 11.29 11.09 0.56
C LEU A 64 10.78 12.48 0.97
N ASP A 65 10.11 13.18 0.06
CA ASP A 65 9.41 14.43 0.38
C ASP A 65 8.33 14.14 1.44
N PRO A 66 8.36 14.81 2.61
CA PRO A 66 7.38 14.63 3.67
C PRO A 66 5.92 14.79 3.20
N ASN A 67 5.64 15.65 2.21
CA ASN A 67 4.30 15.87 1.68
C ASN A 67 3.82 14.74 0.74
N GLN A 68 4.71 13.82 0.37
CA GLN A 68 4.41 12.67 -0.49
C GLN A 68 4.35 11.35 0.28
N ILE A 69 4.61 11.37 1.59
CA ILE A 69 4.51 10.18 2.46
C ILE A 69 3.04 9.81 2.62
N HIS A 70 2.68 8.56 2.27
CA HIS A 70 1.31 8.07 2.46
C HIS A 70 1.12 7.42 3.82
N ILE A 71 2.13 6.67 4.29
CA ILE A 71 2.13 6.06 5.61
C ILE A 71 3.37 6.56 6.35
N PRO A 72 3.19 7.32 7.44
CA PRO A 72 4.28 7.69 8.32
C PRO A 72 4.91 6.45 8.96
N GLY A 73 6.23 6.50 9.18
CA GLY A 73 6.99 5.36 9.69
C GLY A 73 6.56 4.83 11.06
N ILE A 74 5.79 5.59 11.84
CA ILE A 74 5.23 5.13 13.12
C ILE A 74 4.39 3.86 13.01
N PHE A 75 3.80 3.60 11.83
CA PHE A 75 3.00 2.42 11.57
C PHE A 75 3.81 1.21 11.08
N VAL A 76 5.14 1.32 10.94
CA VAL A 76 5.99 0.29 10.34
C VAL A 76 7.10 -0.11 11.30
N GLN A 77 7.09 -1.36 11.74
CA GLN A 77 8.08 -1.87 12.70
C GLN A 77 9.26 -2.57 12.03
N ARG A 78 9.05 -3.13 10.83
CA ARG A 78 10.09 -3.78 10.04
C ARG A 78 9.95 -3.37 8.59
N ILE A 79 11.07 -3.07 7.95
CA ILE A 79 11.12 -2.74 6.52
C ILE A 79 12.28 -3.47 5.86
N PHE A 80 12.07 -3.98 4.65
CA PHE A 80 13.13 -4.57 3.85
C PHE A 80 12.89 -4.31 2.36
N GLN A 81 13.97 -4.31 1.58
CA GLN A 81 13.89 -4.22 0.13
C GLN A 81 13.72 -5.63 -0.46
N GLY A 82 12.59 -5.89 -1.10
CA GLY A 82 12.38 -7.13 -1.84
C GLY A 82 13.07 -7.10 -3.20
N THR A 83 13.43 -8.28 -3.70
CA THR A 83 14.02 -8.49 -5.03
C THR A 83 13.07 -9.31 -5.92
N ASP A 84 13.30 -9.30 -7.24
CA ASP A 84 12.68 -10.27 -8.17
C ASP A 84 11.15 -10.22 -8.29
N TYR A 85 10.55 -9.02 -8.26
CA TYR A 85 9.09 -8.86 -8.40
C TYR A 85 8.56 -9.29 -9.77
N GLN A 86 7.62 -10.24 -9.77
CA GLN A 86 6.99 -10.72 -11.00
C GLN A 86 5.83 -9.84 -11.51
N LYS A 87 5.27 -8.95 -10.67
CA LYS A 87 4.16 -8.00 -10.97
C LYS A 87 3.15 -8.51 -12.01
N ARG A 88 2.59 -9.69 -11.74
CA ARG A 88 1.71 -10.39 -12.66
C ARG A 88 0.45 -9.56 -12.94
N ILE A 89 0.07 -9.46 -14.21
CA ILE A 89 -1.19 -8.84 -14.64
C ILE A 89 -2.18 -9.98 -14.90
N GLU A 90 -3.24 -10.06 -14.09
CA GLU A 90 -4.25 -11.10 -14.22
C GLU A 90 -5.00 -11.03 -15.55
N GLN A 91 -5.47 -9.82 -15.91
CA GLN A 91 -6.19 -9.56 -17.15
C GLN A 91 -5.56 -8.36 -17.86
N ARG A 92 -4.78 -8.62 -18.93
CA ARG A 92 -4.09 -7.58 -19.69
C ARG A 92 -4.98 -7.03 -20.80
N THR A 93 -5.72 -5.97 -20.49
CA THR A 93 -6.54 -5.23 -21.46
C THR A 93 -5.75 -4.05 -22.05
N VAL A 94 -5.71 -3.95 -23.38
CA VAL A 94 -5.07 -2.84 -24.11
C VAL A 94 -6.07 -2.20 -25.08
N ARG A 95 -5.92 -0.90 -25.35
CA ARG A 95 -6.75 -0.20 -26.34
C ARG A 95 -6.42 -0.70 -27.75
N SER A 96 -7.43 -1.06 -28.54
CA SER A 96 -7.28 -1.33 -29.96
C SER A 96 -6.86 -0.06 -30.72
N LYS A 97 -5.82 -0.13 -31.55
CA LYS A 97 -5.39 0.99 -32.40
C LYS A 97 -6.50 1.26 -33.43
N GLN A 98 -7.15 2.42 -33.40
CA GLN A 98 -8.00 2.84 -34.53
C GLN A 98 -7.10 2.96 -35.77
N HIS A 99 -7.35 2.15 -36.79
CA HIS A 99 -6.81 2.43 -38.12
C HIS A 99 -7.56 3.66 -38.63
N GLY A 100 -6.93 4.82 -38.54
CA GLY A 100 -7.44 6.03 -39.15
C GLY A 100 -7.57 5.80 -40.66
N ALA A 101 -8.79 5.94 -41.17
CA ALA A 101 -9.01 6.15 -42.58
C ALA A 101 -8.35 7.47 -42.96
N GLY A 102 -7.26 7.39 -43.72
CA GLY A 102 -6.83 8.47 -44.61
C GLY A 102 -7.68 8.47 -45.87
#